data_AF-A0A0A2UUA4-F1
#
_entry.id   AF-A0A0A2UUA4-F1
#
_cell.length_a   1.000
_cell.length_b   1.000
_cell.length_c   1.000
_cell.angle_alpha   90.00
_cell.angle_beta   90.00
_cell.angle_gamma   90.00
#
_symmetry.space_group_name_H-M   'P 1'
#
loop_
_entity.id
_entity.type
_entity.pdbx_description
1 polymer ?
#
loop_
_entity_poly.entity_id
_entity_poly.type
_entity_poly.pdbx_seq_one_letter_code
_entity_poly.pdbx_strand_id
1 'polypeptide(L)'
;MNALVLKLFNLASFVYLIVTSVFIADFMRGSMEQVYVMPAPYAFSIWGLIYLLLLWLIMKSFFADEELDRVVQGIGLWFPISMILSGTSVVVSTTPSILFIALSLLTLCVVYTIIQGLGLPSSKYRVPFSIYLGWTSIATIVAAFVAIKGNGIEEILSIGELGWAVIMLTAGGLIALSFHFLQKDYLFPLVFVWGYVAIYLYQDSALIKFITGGFAALLLIVLVVNWFKTKAK
;
A
#
# COMPACT_ATOMS: atom_id res chain seq x y z
N MET A 1 4.66 25.50 10.13
CA MET A 1 5.06 24.67 11.29
C MET A 1 6.56 24.37 11.17
N ASN A 2 7.34 24.42 12.25
CA ASN A 2 8.78 24.13 12.18
C ASN A 2 9.00 22.65 11.84
N ALA A 3 10.03 22.34 11.04
CA ALA A 3 10.43 20.99 10.64
C ALA A 3 10.58 20.03 11.83
N LEU A 4 11.13 20.50 12.96
CA LEU A 4 11.27 19.67 14.15
C LEU A 4 9.91 19.13 14.65
N VAL A 5 8.86 19.96 14.63
CA VAL A 5 7.52 19.56 15.05
C VAL A 5 6.95 18.50 14.11
N LEU A 6 7.15 18.65 12.79
CA LEU A 6 6.76 17.64 11.80
C LEU A 6 7.49 16.30 12.01
N LYS A 7 8.80 16.34 12.28
CA LYS A 7 9.60 15.14 12.58
C LYS A 7 9.09 14.40 13.83
N LEU A 8 8.72 15.14 14.87
CA LEU A 8 8.11 14.58 16.08
C LEU A 8 6.73 13.98 15.81
N PHE A 9 5.89 14.63 15.00
CA PHE A 9 4.61 14.04 14.58
C PHE A 9 4.81 12.74 13.78
N ASN A 10 5.78 12.70 12.87
CA ASN A 10 6.12 11.49 12.12
C ASN A 10 6.55 10.36 13.06
N LEU A 11 7.42 10.64 14.03
CA LEU A 11 7.86 9.66 15.01
C LEU A 11 6.70 9.14 15.87
N ALA A 12 5.86 10.04 16.40
CA ALA A 12 4.73 9.66 17.25
C ALA A 12 3.69 8.82 16.51
N SER A 13 3.34 9.21 15.28
CA SER A 13 2.39 8.45 14.43
C SER A 13 2.96 7.12 13.95
N PHE A 14 4.27 7.03 13.71
CA PHE A 14 4.94 5.75 13.43
C PHE A 14 4.89 4.81 14.64
N VAL A 15 5.17 5.32 15.84
CA VAL A 15 5.04 4.54 17.08
C VAL A 15 3.59 4.04 17.24
N TYR A 16 2.60 4.90 17.02
CA TYR A 16 1.19 4.50 17.04
C TYR A 16 0.89 3.39 16.02
N LEU A 17 1.35 3.52 14.77
CA LEU A 17 1.19 2.50 13.73
C LEU A 17 1.78 1.15 14.14
N ILE A 18 2.97 1.14 14.72
CA ILE A 18 3.62 -0.10 15.20
C ILE A 18 2.86 -0.70 16.37
N VAL A 19 2.51 0.11 17.38
CA VAL A 19 1.78 -0.34 18.56
C VAL A 19 0.46 -1.00 18.16
N THR A 20 -0.33 -0.30 17.34
CA THR A 20 -1.61 -0.82 16.85
C THR A 20 -1.45 -2.08 16.01
N SER A 21 -0.51 -2.10 15.07
CA SER A 21 -0.39 -3.20 14.10
C SER A 21 0.27 -4.46 14.66
N VAL A 22 1.25 -4.32 15.56
CA VAL A 22 2.05 -5.46 16.06
C VAL A 22 1.54 -5.97 17.41
N PHE A 23 1.07 -5.08 18.29
CA PHE A 23 0.75 -5.45 19.67
C PHE A 23 -0.75 -5.53 19.93
N ILE A 24 -1.57 -4.79 19.18
CA ILE A 24 -3.01 -4.70 19.42
C ILE A 24 -3.81 -5.50 18.38
N ALA A 25 -3.39 -5.50 17.11
CA ALA A 25 -4.16 -6.06 16.01
C ALA A 25 -4.56 -7.52 16.23
N ASP A 26 -3.68 -8.37 16.76
CA ASP A 26 -3.98 -9.79 16.99
C ASP A 26 -5.04 -10.00 18.09
N PHE A 27 -5.14 -9.09 19.06
CA PHE A 27 -6.21 -9.12 20.07
C PHE A 27 -7.56 -8.66 19.50
N MET A 28 -7.53 -7.74 18.52
CA MET A 28 -8.72 -7.14 17.92
C MET A 28 -9.24 -7.94 16.71
N ARG A 29 -8.41 -8.78 16.09
CA ARG A 29 -8.77 -9.60 14.92
C ARG A 29 -9.62 -10.79 15.34
N GLY A 30 -10.88 -10.79 14.91
CA GLY A 30 -11.73 -11.97 14.88
C GLY A 30 -11.31 -12.97 13.78
N SER A 31 -12.15 -13.97 13.51
CA SER A 31 -11.92 -14.90 12.40
C SER A 31 -11.82 -14.16 11.07
N MET A 32 -10.71 -14.34 10.35
CA MET A 32 -10.53 -13.76 9.01
C MET A 32 -11.50 -14.42 8.04
N GLU A 33 -12.45 -13.65 7.53
CA GLU A 33 -13.31 -14.14 6.45
C GLU A 33 -12.47 -14.34 5.19
N GLN A 34 -12.58 -15.54 4.61
CA GLN A 34 -11.91 -15.84 3.36
C GLN A 34 -12.68 -15.18 2.22
N VAL A 35 -12.02 -14.26 1.53
CA VAL A 35 -12.51 -13.56 0.34
C VAL A 35 -11.62 -13.89 -0.86
N TYR A 36 -12.17 -13.82 -2.08
CA TYR A 36 -11.44 -14.18 -3.32
C TYR A 36 -10.20 -13.30 -3.60
N VAL A 37 -10.10 -12.13 -2.96
CA VAL A 37 -8.96 -11.21 -3.10
C VAL A 37 -7.90 -11.38 -2.00
N MET A 38 -8.11 -12.29 -1.05
CA MET A 38 -7.21 -12.48 0.09
C MET A 38 -5.86 -13.05 -0.37
N PRO A 39 -4.73 -12.42 -0.03
CA PRO A 39 -3.40 -12.98 -0.29
C PRO A 39 -3.03 -14.04 0.75
N ALA A 40 -2.07 -14.89 0.41
CA ALA A 40 -1.45 -15.81 1.37
C ALA A 40 -0.88 -15.06 2.59
N PRO A 41 -0.88 -15.68 3.80
CA PRO A 41 -0.41 -15.02 5.03
C PRO A 41 1.01 -14.45 4.95
N TYR A 42 1.92 -15.09 4.21
CA TYR A 42 3.29 -14.60 4.07
C TYR A 42 3.37 -13.20 3.42
N ALA A 43 2.38 -12.82 2.61
CA ALA A 43 2.37 -11.55 1.89
C ALA A 43 2.40 -10.35 2.83
N PHE A 44 1.79 -10.50 4.02
CA PHE A 44 1.76 -9.47 5.05
C PHE A 44 3.13 -9.16 5.65
N SER A 45 4.16 -10.00 5.42
CA SER A 45 5.55 -9.69 5.79
C SER A 45 6.10 -8.42 5.15
N ILE A 46 5.49 -7.95 4.04
CA ILE A 46 5.81 -6.65 3.44
C ILE A 46 5.61 -5.47 4.38
N TRP A 47 4.72 -5.58 5.38
CA TRP A 47 4.59 -4.57 6.42
C TRP A 47 5.88 -4.41 7.21
N GLY A 48 6.61 -5.50 7.49
CA GLY A 48 7.93 -5.43 8.13
C GLY A 48 8.91 -4.60 7.31
N LEU A 49 8.94 -4.79 5.98
CA LEU A 49 9.75 -3.97 5.07
C LEU A 49 9.32 -2.50 5.09
N ILE A 50 8.02 -2.23 5.03
CA ILE A 50 7.47 -0.86 5.11
C ILE A 50 7.91 -0.21 6.42
N TYR A 51 7.73 -0.88 7.56
CA TYR A 51 8.13 -0.34 8.86
C TYR A 51 9.61 -0.02 8.95
N LEU A 52 10.48 -0.90 8.43
CA LEU A 52 11.92 -0.65 8.39
C LEU A 52 12.28 0.57 7.52
N LEU A 53 11.66 0.71 6.35
CA LEU A 53 11.91 1.84 5.46
C LEU A 53 11.37 3.16 6.03
N LEU A 54 10.20 3.15 6.67
CA LEU A 54 9.64 4.32 7.34
C LEU A 54 10.48 4.72 8.55
N LEU A 55 10.91 3.75 9.37
CA LEU A 55 11.81 4.00 10.49
C LEU A 55 13.13 4.62 10.01
N TRP A 56 13.74 4.05 8.96
CA TRP A 56 14.95 4.60 8.36
C TRP A 56 14.75 6.06 7.92
N LEU A 57 13.67 6.36 7.19
CA LEU A 57 13.36 7.72 6.73
C LEU A 57 13.17 8.68 7.93
N ILE A 58 12.39 8.28 8.93
CA ILE A 58 12.07 9.10 10.10
C ILE A 58 13.34 9.37 10.91
N MET A 59 14.11 8.34 11.24
CA MET A 59 15.36 8.50 11.99
C MET A 59 16.35 9.35 11.22
N LYS A 60 16.49 9.12 9.90
CA LYS A 60 17.35 9.93 9.05
C LYS A 60 16.95 11.40 9.04
N SER A 61 15.64 11.71 9.15
CA SER A 61 15.16 13.10 9.16
C SER A 61 15.66 13.91 10.35
N PHE A 62 16.09 13.27 11.45
CA PHE A 62 16.66 14.00 12.60
C PHE A 62 18.12 14.42 12.41
N PHE A 63 18.80 13.92 11.37
CA PHE A 63 20.16 14.34 11.01
C PHE A 63 20.14 15.51 10.02
N ALA A 64 21.29 16.16 9.81
CA ALA A 64 21.42 17.26 8.87
C ALA A 64 21.32 16.75 7.41
N ASP A 65 20.12 16.83 6.83
CA ASP A 65 19.82 16.43 5.46
C ASP A 65 18.80 17.41 4.86
N GLU A 66 19.29 18.42 4.13
CA GLU A 66 18.46 19.50 3.59
C GLU A 66 17.39 19.01 2.60
N GLU A 67 17.70 17.98 1.80
CA GLU A 67 16.74 17.38 0.88
C GLU A 67 15.60 16.73 1.64
N LEU A 68 15.92 15.96 2.68
CA LEU A 68 14.91 15.31 3.51
C LEU A 68 14.10 16.31 4.33
N ASP A 69 14.69 17.42 4.75
CA ASP A 69 13.95 18.51 5.39
C ASP A 69 12.92 19.14 4.44
N ARG A 70 13.27 19.33 3.16
CA ARG A 70 12.30 19.76 2.13
C ARG A 70 11.19 18.73 1.94
N VAL A 71 11.51 17.43 1.94
CA VAL A 71 10.49 16.37 1.90
C VAL A 71 9.54 16.46 3.08
N VAL A 72 10.07 16.49 4.31
CA VAL A 72 9.28 16.53 5.55
C VAL A 72 8.39 17.78 5.59
N GLN A 73 8.93 18.94 5.22
CA GLN A 73 8.16 20.18 5.19
C GLN A 73 7.09 20.17 4.07
N GLY A 74 7.42 19.64 2.89
CA GLY A 74 6.51 19.57 1.76
C GLY A 74 5.31 18.67 2.05
N ILE A 75 5.54 17.45 2.56
CA ILE A 75 4.46 16.50 2.85
C ILE A 75 3.68 16.89 4.11
N GLY A 76 4.26 17.68 5.01
CA GLY A 76 3.59 18.22 6.18
C GLY A 76 2.89 17.14 7.01
N LEU A 77 1.65 17.42 7.42
CA LEU A 77 0.84 16.50 8.25
C LEU A 77 0.20 15.34 7.47
N TRP A 78 0.31 15.31 6.13
CA TRP A 78 -0.28 14.22 5.34
C TRP A 78 0.34 12.86 5.68
N PHE A 79 1.65 12.82 5.92
CA PHE A 79 2.34 11.58 6.28
C PHE A 79 1.95 11.04 7.67
N PRO A 80 2.00 11.82 8.77
CA PRO A 80 1.58 11.31 10.07
C PRO A 80 0.10 10.94 10.11
N ILE A 81 -0.77 11.67 9.40
CA ILE A 81 -2.19 11.32 9.25
C ILE A 81 -2.32 9.95 8.56
N SER A 82 -1.57 9.68 7.49
CA SER A 82 -1.64 8.38 6.80
C SER A 82 -1.31 7.20 7.71
N MET A 83 -0.30 7.34 8.58
CA MET A 83 0.12 6.30 9.52
C MET A 83 -0.90 6.10 10.63
N ILE A 84 -1.49 7.18 11.17
CA ILE A 84 -2.57 7.09 12.16
C ILE A 84 -3.76 6.36 11.55
N LEU A 85 -4.22 6.77 10.37
CA LEU A 85 -5.35 6.14 9.69
C LEU A 85 -5.08 4.64 9.41
N SER A 86 -3.86 4.30 8.98
CA SER A 86 -3.46 2.90 8.76
C SER A 86 -3.47 2.10 10.06
N GLY A 87 -2.92 2.63 11.16
CA GLY A 87 -2.93 1.95 12.45
C GLY A 87 -4.33 1.82 13.04
N THR A 88 -5.18 2.83 12.85
CA THR A 88 -6.59 2.77 13.28
C THR A 88 -7.36 1.70 12.50
N SER A 89 -7.09 1.54 11.20
CA SER A 89 -7.79 0.55 10.37
C SER A 89 -7.67 -0.89 10.88
N VAL A 90 -6.59 -1.24 11.58
CA VAL A 90 -6.36 -2.61 12.08
C VAL A 90 -6.89 -2.86 13.49
N VAL A 91 -7.34 -1.81 14.21
CA VAL A 91 -7.87 -1.91 15.57
C VAL A 91 -9.36 -1.58 15.67
N VAL A 92 -9.99 -1.15 14.58
CA VAL A 92 -11.44 -0.99 14.49
C VAL A 92 -12.10 -2.25 13.92
N SER A 93 -13.42 -2.36 14.05
CA SER A 93 -14.17 -3.44 13.41
C SER A 93 -14.10 -3.38 11.88
N THR A 94 -14.50 -4.46 11.21
CA THR A 94 -14.37 -4.64 9.76
C THR A 94 -15.00 -3.51 8.94
N THR A 95 -16.24 -3.10 9.29
CA THR A 95 -16.97 -2.09 8.49
C THR A 95 -16.36 -0.69 8.60
N PRO A 96 -15.93 -0.17 9.76
CA PRO A 96 -15.18 1.08 9.81
C PRO A 96 -13.76 0.97 9.21
N SER A 97 -13.13 -0.21 9.25
CA SER A 97 -11.75 -0.42 8.77
C SER A 97 -11.54 0.06 7.33
N ILE A 98 -12.50 -0.22 6.42
CA ILE A 98 -12.44 0.23 5.03
C ILE A 98 -12.32 1.75 4.92
N LEU A 99 -13.04 2.52 5.74
CA LEU A 99 -12.98 3.98 5.72
C LEU A 99 -11.57 4.46 6.10
N PHE A 100 -11.01 3.92 7.18
CA PHE A 100 -9.69 4.33 7.65
C PHE A 100 -8.57 3.96 6.69
N ILE A 101 -8.57 2.74 6.12
CA ILE A 101 -7.54 2.34 5.15
C ILE A 101 -7.69 3.10 3.83
N ALA A 102 -8.92 3.41 3.38
CA ALA A 102 -9.14 4.23 2.20
C ALA A 102 -8.69 5.68 2.40
N LEU A 103 -8.94 6.27 3.56
CA LEU A 103 -8.42 7.61 3.88
C LEU A 103 -6.88 7.59 4.00
N SER A 104 -6.29 6.52 4.56
CA SER A 104 -4.84 6.32 4.56
C SER A 104 -4.29 6.27 3.12
N LEU A 105 -4.94 5.54 2.22
CA LEU A 105 -4.59 5.49 0.81
C LEU A 105 -4.64 6.87 0.16
N LEU A 106 -5.73 7.63 0.37
CA LEU A 106 -5.88 8.98 -0.19
C LEU A 106 -4.78 9.94 0.29
N THR A 107 -4.47 9.91 1.59
CA THR A 107 -3.39 10.73 2.15
C THR A 107 -2.02 10.32 1.62
N LEU A 108 -1.77 9.02 1.40
CA LEU A 108 -0.55 8.56 0.73
C LEU A 108 -0.45 9.00 -0.72
N CYS A 109 -1.57 9.05 -1.47
CA CYS A 109 -1.58 9.61 -2.83
C CYS A 109 -1.15 11.08 -2.84
N VAL A 110 -1.61 11.87 -1.85
CA VAL A 110 -1.20 13.27 -1.68
C VAL A 110 0.29 13.36 -1.36
N VAL A 111 0.78 12.58 -0.38
CA VAL A 111 2.21 12.50 -0.02
C VAL A 111 3.06 12.17 -1.24
N TYR A 112 2.68 11.14 -1.99
CA TYR A 112 3.39 10.71 -3.20
C TYR A 112 3.46 11.82 -4.26
N THR A 113 2.33 12.49 -4.51
CA THR A 113 2.23 13.57 -5.49
C THR A 113 3.09 14.78 -5.11
N ILE A 114 3.10 15.15 -3.82
CA ILE A 114 3.94 16.23 -3.32
C ILE A 114 5.42 15.89 -3.53
N ILE A 115 5.87 14.69 -3.14
CA ILE A 115 7.27 14.27 -3.29
C ILE A 115 7.70 14.31 -4.76
N GLN A 116 6.84 13.86 -5.67
CA GLN A 116 7.11 13.94 -7.11
C GLN A 116 7.25 15.39 -7.60
N GLY A 117 6.43 16.31 -7.07
CA GLY A 117 6.47 17.72 -7.42
C GLY A 117 7.68 18.49 -6.87
N LEU A 118 8.37 17.98 -5.85
CA LEU A 118 9.55 18.65 -5.27
C LEU A 118 10.78 18.63 -6.19
N GLY A 119 10.77 17.83 -7.27
CA GLY A 119 11.86 17.80 -8.25
C GLY A 119 13.22 17.41 -7.66
N LEU A 120 13.22 16.63 -6.58
CA LEU A 120 14.45 16.30 -5.86
C LEU A 120 15.37 15.40 -6.71
N PRO A 121 16.70 15.62 -6.69
CA PRO A 121 17.66 14.83 -7.47
C PRO A 121 17.63 13.33 -7.10
N SER A 122 17.31 13.06 -5.84
CA SER A 122 17.41 11.74 -5.24
C SER A 122 16.04 11.07 -5.06
N SER A 123 15.72 10.12 -5.96
CA SER A 123 14.51 9.29 -5.88
C SER A 123 14.41 8.41 -4.61
N LYS A 124 15.50 8.28 -3.82
CA LYS A 124 15.57 7.42 -2.63
C LYS A 124 14.53 7.76 -1.55
N TYR A 125 14.10 9.02 -1.45
CA TYR A 125 13.08 9.41 -0.47
C TYR A 125 11.66 9.06 -0.90
N ARG A 126 11.43 8.74 -2.18
CA ARG A 126 10.15 8.23 -2.69
C ARG A 126 9.95 6.75 -2.37
N VAL A 127 11.03 5.99 -2.23
CA VAL A 127 11.04 4.52 -2.02
C VAL A 127 10.07 4.07 -0.91
N PRO A 128 10.15 4.56 0.34
CA PRO A 128 9.23 4.13 1.40
C PRO A 128 7.76 4.38 1.04
N PHE A 129 7.46 5.55 0.48
CA PHE A 129 6.09 5.95 0.17
C PHE A 129 5.52 5.19 -1.02
N SER A 130 6.34 4.85 -2.01
CA SER A 130 5.92 4.04 -3.16
C SER A 130 5.51 2.63 -2.75
N ILE A 131 6.34 1.98 -1.91
CA ILE A 131 6.05 0.64 -1.40
C ILE A 131 4.83 0.68 -0.47
N TYR A 132 4.75 1.67 0.42
CA TYR A 132 3.63 1.83 1.33
C TYR A 132 2.32 2.09 0.58
N LEU A 133 2.32 2.98 -0.41
CA LEU A 133 1.15 3.27 -1.24
C LEU A 133 0.68 2.04 -2.02
N GLY A 134 1.60 1.29 -2.62
CA GLY A 134 1.30 0.07 -3.36
C GLY A 134 0.62 -0.99 -2.48
N TRP A 135 1.15 -1.22 -1.28
CA TRP A 135 0.59 -2.22 -0.38
C TRP A 135 -0.75 -1.77 0.20
N THR A 136 -0.87 -0.50 0.60
CA THR A 136 -2.13 0.07 1.09
C THR A 136 -3.24 0.01 0.04
N SER A 137 -2.90 0.10 -1.26
CA SER A 137 -3.85 -0.08 -2.36
C SER A 137 -4.45 -1.49 -2.36
N ILE A 138 -3.61 -2.53 -2.24
CA ILE A 138 -4.07 -3.93 -2.16
C ILE A 138 -4.86 -4.16 -0.87
N ALA A 139 -4.36 -3.65 0.27
CA ALA A 139 -5.03 -3.75 1.56
C ALA A 139 -6.42 -3.11 1.54
N THR A 140 -6.59 -1.99 0.83
CA THR A 140 -7.90 -1.33 0.65
C THR A 140 -8.86 -2.23 -0.12
N ILE A 141 -8.40 -2.88 -1.19
CA ILE A 141 -9.22 -3.84 -1.95
C ILE A 141 -9.65 -4.99 -1.02
N VAL A 142 -8.71 -5.60 -0.30
CA VAL A 142 -9.03 -6.71 0.63
C VAL A 142 -10.03 -6.26 1.70
N ALA A 143 -9.78 -5.12 2.35
CA ALA A 143 -10.65 -4.58 3.39
C ALA A 143 -12.08 -4.33 2.88
N ALA A 144 -12.23 -3.88 1.63
CA ALA A 144 -13.54 -3.70 1.02
C ALA A 144 -14.30 -5.03 0.89
N PHE A 145 -13.66 -6.09 0.41
CA PHE A 145 -14.29 -7.41 0.29
C PHE A 145 -14.64 -8.02 1.65
N VAL A 146 -13.73 -7.91 2.63
CA VAL A 146 -14.00 -8.42 3.98
C VAL A 146 -15.14 -7.63 4.63
N ALA A 147 -15.23 -6.32 4.42
CA ALA A 147 -16.37 -5.52 4.90
C ALA A 147 -17.68 -5.90 4.20
N ILE A 148 -17.70 -6.04 2.87
CA ILE A 148 -18.90 -6.45 2.13
C ILE A 148 -19.42 -7.80 2.64
N LYS A 149 -18.52 -8.79 2.74
CA LYS A 149 -18.86 -10.14 3.19
C LYS A 149 -19.30 -10.19 4.66
N GLY A 150 -18.61 -9.47 5.53
CA GLY A 150 -18.95 -9.39 6.96
C GLY A 150 -20.28 -8.66 7.24
N ASN A 151 -20.83 -7.91 6.28
CA ASN A 151 -22.18 -7.35 6.36
C ASN A 151 -23.24 -8.23 5.67
N GLY A 152 -22.89 -9.44 5.22
CA GLY A 152 -23.82 -10.37 4.57
C GLY A 152 -24.28 -9.92 3.18
N ILE A 153 -23.52 -9.05 2.50
CA ILE A 153 -23.85 -8.58 1.16
C ILE A 153 -23.33 -9.60 0.14
N GLU A 154 -24.26 -10.35 -0.47
CA GLU A 154 -23.92 -11.42 -1.43
C GLU A 154 -23.67 -10.88 -2.86
N GLU A 155 -24.39 -9.82 -3.24
CA GLU A 155 -24.33 -9.24 -4.58
C GLU A 155 -24.29 -7.71 -4.53
N ILE A 156 -23.54 -7.12 -5.46
CA ILE A 156 -23.52 -5.68 -5.72
C ILE A 156 -23.80 -5.48 -7.21
N LEU A 157 -24.78 -4.66 -7.58
CA LEU A 157 -25.21 -4.48 -8.97
C LEU A 157 -25.53 -5.81 -9.70
N SER A 158 -26.11 -6.79 -9.00
CA SER A 158 -26.41 -8.14 -9.52
C SER A 158 -25.17 -8.96 -9.93
N ILE A 159 -24.00 -8.61 -9.39
CA ILE A 159 -22.74 -9.33 -9.59
C ILE A 159 -22.30 -9.85 -8.21
N GLY A 160 -22.03 -11.15 -8.12
CA GLY A 160 -21.54 -11.79 -6.89
C GLY A 160 -20.06 -11.53 -6.58
N GLU A 161 -19.60 -12.02 -5.42
CA GLU A 161 -18.24 -11.81 -4.89
C GLU A 161 -17.14 -12.12 -5.93
N LEU A 162 -17.24 -13.26 -6.63
CA LEU A 162 -16.24 -13.65 -7.64
C LEU A 162 -16.15 -12.66 -8.80
N GLY A 163 -17.29 -12.17 -9.30
CA GLY A 163 -17.33 -11.22 -10.41
C GLY A 163 -16.73 -9.87 -10.02
N TRP A 164 -17.03 -9.37 -8.83
CA TRP A 164 -16.38 -8.16 -8.31
C TRP A 164 -14.89 -8.36 -8.05
N ALA A 165 -14.47 -9.52 -7.55
CA ALA A 165 -13.07 -9.82 -7.31
C ALA A 165 -12.28 -9.73 -8.63
N VAL A 166 -12.81 -10.30 -9.71
CA VAL A 166 -12.26 -10.20 -11.07
C VAL A 166 -12.12 -8.74 -11.51
N ILE A 167 -13.18 -7.93 -11.34
CA ILE A 167 -13.18 -6.50 -11.72
C ILE A 167 -12.11 -5.73 -10.95
N MET A 168 -12.08 -5.89 -9.61
CA MET A 168 -11.19 -5.12 -8.75
C MET A 168 -9.72 -5.54 -8.88
N LEU A 169 -9.43 -6.82 -9.08
CA LEU A 169 -8.07 -7.29 -9.38
C LEU A 169 -7.61 -6.84 -10.77
N THR A 170 -8.51 -6.79 -11.75
CA THR A 170 -8.18 -6.25 -13.07
C THR A 170 -7.88 -4.75 -12.97
N ALA A 171 -8.73 -3.99 -12.26
CA ALA A 171 -8.52 -2.57 -12.02
C ALA A 171 -7.20 -2.30 -11.29
N GLY A 172 -6.89 -3.07 -10.24
CA GLY A 172 -5.63 -2.95 -9.53
C GLY A 172 -4.41 -3.23 -10.41
N GLY A 173 -4.44 -4.27 -11.24
CA GLY A 173 -3.37 -4.57 -12.19
C GLY A 173 -3.16 -3.46 -13.23
N LEU A 174 -4.24 -2.87 -13.73
CA LEU A 174 -4.20 -1.72 -14.64
C LEU A 174 -3.65 -0.46 -13.96
N ILE A 175 -4.00 -0.21 -12.70
CA ILE A 175 -3.45 0.89 -11.90
C ILE A 175 -1.94 0.70 -11.73
N ALA A 176 -1.47 -0.51 -11.42
CA ALA A 176 -0.06 -0.82 -11.29
C ALA A 176 0.73 -0.58 -12.58
N LEU A 177 0.18 -1.01 -13.73
CA LEU A 177 0.76 -0.71 -15.04
C LEU A 177 0.80 0.79 -15.31
N SER A 178 -0.29 1.49 -15.02
CA SER A 178 -0.39 2.94 -15.23
C SER A 178 0.63 3.70 -14.36
N PHE A 179 0.83 3.28 -13.11
CA PHE A 179 1.86 3.85 -12.22
C PHE A 179 3.26 3.73 -12.81
N HIS A 180 3.60 2.57 -13.38
CA HIS A 180 4.88 2.38 -14.05
C HIS A 180 5.11 3.38 -15.18
N PHE A 181 4.14 3.52 -16.10
CA PHE A 181 4.32 4.37 -17.29
C PHE A 181 4.13 5.86 -17.02
N LEU A 182 3.14 6.23 -16.21
CA LEU A 182 2.80 7.63 -15.94
C LEU A 182 3.70 8.24 -14.87
N GLN A 183 3.99 7.50 -13.79
CA GLN A 183 4.75 8.01 -12.65
C GLN A 183 6.23 7.62 -12.69
N LYS A 184 6.64 6.77 -13.66
CA LYS A 184 7.99 6.23 -13.77
C LYS A 184 8.43 5.60 -12.44
N ASP A 185 7.52 4.81 -11.86
CA ASP A 185 7.74 4.10 -10.59
C ASP A 185 7.77 2.59 -10.79
N TYR A 186 8.89 1.98 -10.42
CA TYR A 186 9.13 0.54 -10.52
C TYR A 186 8.79 -0.21 -9.22
N LEU A 187 8.74 0.49 -8.08
CA LEU A 187 8.50 -0.13 -6.78
C LEU A 187 7.01 -0.35 -6.52
N PHE A 188 6.17 0.63 -6.86
CA PHE A 188 4.71 0.47 -6.77
C PHE A 188 4.21 -0.78 -7.52
N PRO A 189 4.50 -0.97 -8.82
CA PRO A 189 4.11 -2.19 -9.53
C PRO A 189 4.77 -3.46 -8.99
N LEU A 190 5.98 -3.38 -8.43
CA LEU A 190 6.64 -4.53 -7.81
C LEU A 190 5.89 -5.01 -6.55
N VAL A 191 5.30 -4.10 -5.79
CA VAL A 191 4.41 -4.45 -4.67
C VAL A 191 3.14 -5.17 -5.17
N PHE A 192 2.60 -4.75 -6.32
CA PHE A 192 1.50 -5.47 -6.97
C PHE A 192 1.91 -6.87 -7.42
N VAL A 193 3.11 -7.05 -7.98
CA VAL A 193 3.64 -8.39 -8.28
C VAL A 193 3.68 -9.24 -7.00
N TRP A 194 4.25 -8.71 -5.91
CA TRP A 194 4.30 -9.40 -4.62
C TRP A 194 2.92 -9.83 -4.12
N GLY A 195 1.96 -8.90 -4.08
CA GLY A 195 0.61 -9.19 -3.61
C GLY A 195 -0.15 -10.15 -4.53
N TYR A 196 -0.01 -10.00 -5.85
CA TYR A 196 -0.76 -10.82 -6.81
C TYR A 196 -0.23 -12.25 -6.87
N VAL A 197 1.08 -12.44 -6.71
CA VAL A 197 1.65 -13.79 -6.51
C VAL A 197 1.09 -14.43 -5.24
N ALA A 198 0.96 -13.66 -4.15
CA ALA A 198 0.38 -14.21 -2.94
C ALA A 198 -1.10 -14.55 -3.05
N ILE A 199 -1.89 -13.78 -3.81
CA ILE A 199 -3.30 -14.11 -4.11
C ILE A 199 -3.36 -15.35 -4.99
N TYR A 200 -2.52 -15.42 -6.03
CA TYR A 200 -2.40 -16.59 -6.92
C TYR A 200 -2.14 -17.90 -6.16
N LEU A 201 -1.22 -17.85 -5.18
CA LEU A 201 -0.84 -19.03 -4.41
C LEU A 201 -1.88 -19.44 -3.36
N TYR A 202 -2.75 -18.51 -2.94
CA TYR A 202 -3.70 -18.76 -1.85
C TYR A 202 -5.10 -19.16 -2.31
N GLN A 203 -5.53 -18.66 -3.47
CA GLN A 203 -6.90 -18.83 -3.96
C GLN A 203 -7.02 -20.06 -4.83
N ASP A 204 -8.09 -20.86 -4.71
CA ASP A 204 -8.30 -22.04 -5.56
C ASP A 204 -8.98 -21.73 -6.90
N SER A 205 -9.72 -20.62 -6.97
CA SER A 205 -10.44 -20.20 -8.18
C SER A 205 -9.49 -20.03 -9.36
N ALA A 206 -9.68 -20.85 -10.40
CA ALA A 206 -8.88 -20.79 -11.63
C ALA A 206 -8.92 -19.41 -12.29
N LEU A 207 -10.07 -18.73 -12.24
CA LEU A 207 -10.23 -17.39 -12.80
C LEU A 207 -9.42 -16.34 -12.03
N ILE A 208 -9.43 -16.42 -10.69
CA ILE A 208 -8.61 -15.54 -9.85
C ILE A 208 -7.13 -15.78 -10.10
N LYS A 209 -6.69 -17.05 -10.15
CA LYS A 209 -5.31 -17.42 -10.48
C LYS A 209 -4.90 -16.88 -11.86
N PHE A 210 -5.75 -17.02 -12.87
CA PHE A 210 -5.45 -16.54 -14.22
C PHE A 210 -5.20 -15.03 -14.23
N ILE A 211 -6.05 -14.24 -13.58
CA ILE A 211 -5.93 -12.78 -13.54
C ILE A 211 -4.70 -12.34 -12.76
N THR A 212 -4.55 -12.82 -11.52
CA THR A 212 -3.44 -12.38 -10.65
C THR A 212 -2.09 -12.85 -11.18
N GLY A 213 -2.00 -14.11 -11.64
CA GLY A 213 -0.80 -14.64 -12.28
C GLY A 213 -0.46 -13.92 -13.58
N GLY A 214 -1.47 -13.64 -14.42
CA GLY A 214 -1.32 -12.90 -15.67
C GLY A 214 -0.79 -11.48 -15.46
N PHE A 215 -1.39 -10.72 -14.54
CA PHE A 215 -0.90 -9.37 -14.20
C PHE A 215 0.47 -9.38 -13.53
N ALA A 216 0.74 -10.33 -12.62
CA ALA A 216 2.06 -10.45 -11.98
C ALA A 216 3.15 -10.72 -13.02
N ALA A 217 2.92 -11.65 -13.95
CA ALA A 217 3.86 -11.95 -15.04
C ALA A 217 4.04 -10.75 -15.98
N LEU A 218 2.94 -10.11 -16.39
CA LEU A 218 2.98 -8.95 -17.27
C LEU A 218 3.76 -7.78 -16.65
N LEU A 219 3.47 -7.44 -15.39
CA LEU A 219 4.19 -6.40 -14.65
C LEU A 219 5.68 -6.72 -14.55
N LEU A 220 6.03 -7.96 -14.21
CA LEU A 220 7.43 -8.38 -14.12
C LEU A 220 8.16 -8.26 -15.47
N ILE A 221 7.54 -8.70 -16.57
CA ILE A 221 8.08 -8.56 -17.93
C ILE A 221 8.30 -7.08 -18.27
N VAL A 222 7.31 -6.23 -18.01
CA VAL A 222 7.39 -4.78 -18.27
C VAL A 222 8.55 -4.15 -17.49
N LEU A 223 8.73 -4.53 -16.21
CA LEU A 223 9.81 -4.03 -15.37
C LEU A 223 11.19 -4.47 -15.89
N VAL A 224 11.34 -5.76 -16.21
CA VAL A 224 12.61 -6.33 -16.72
C VAL A 224 12.99 -5.73 -18.07
N VAL A 225 12.07 -5.67 -19.02
CA VAL A 225 12.33 -5.11 -20.37
C VAL A 225 12.75 -3.64 -20.28
N ASN A 226 12.07 -2.85 -19.44
CA ASN A 226 12.43 -1.44 -19.30
C ASN A 226 13.78 -1.24 -18.59
N TRP A 227 14.14 -2.10 -17.65
CA TRP A 227 15.45 -2.08 -17.00
C TRP A 227 16.60 -2.32 -17.99
N PHE A 228 16.44 -3.25 -18.94
CA PHE A 228 17.43 -3.45 -20.00
C PHE A 228 17.52 -2.26 -20.96
N LYS A 229 16.38 -1.64 -21.30
CA LYS A 229 16.35 -0.45 -22.18
C LYS A 229 17.03 0.78 -21.56
N THR A 230 16.96 0.95 -20.24
CA THR A 230 17.61 2.08 -19.56
C THR A 230 19.11 1.87 -19.42
N LYS A 231 19.60 0.63 -19.30
CA LYS A 231 21.04 0.32 -19.28
C LYS A 231 21.73 0.33 -20.65
N ALA A 232 20.98 0.16 -21.73
CA ALA A 232 21.51 0.18 -23.09
C ALA A 232 21.69 1.61 -23.65
N LYS A 233 21.31 2.65 -22.90
CA LYS A 233 21.52 4.06 -23.21
C LYS A 233 22.63 4.62 -22.35
#